data_AF-A0A3D2U8P3-F1
#
_entry.id   AF-A0A3D2U8P3-F1
#
_cell.length_a   1.000
_cell.length_b   1.000
_cell.length_c   1.000
_cell.angle_alpha   90.00
_cell.angle_beta   90.00
_cell.angle_gamma   90.00
#
_symmetry.space_group_name_H-M   'P 1'
#
loop_
_entity.id
_entity.type
_entity.pdbx_description
1 polymer ?
#
loop_
_entity_poly.entity_id
_entity_poly.type
_entity_poly.pdbx_seq_one_letter_code
_entity_poly.pdbx_strand_id
1 'polypeptide(L)'
;MTIISMIAVATVPFWWTAPPPPAPANAPNGTAAADTQSIPLTPPAASPFLNTGPQAHYVGSQACRDCHQDETDSFTLSGMAHSMRTVDLDVEPPDTTISHQLSNREFKTTRRDGQLFHSEKITGGSQPWIVGEHDIKYIVGSGVHFSMYLCEIDGFLVESPLTWYVAKP
;
A
#
# COMPACT_ATOMS: atom_id res chain seq x y z
N MET A 1 -42.26 29.14 -75.60
CA MET A 1 -42.03 29.88 -74.33
C MET A 1 -42.03 28.87 -73.21
N THR A 2 -40.85 28.45 -72.77
CA THR A 2 -40.67 27.40 -71.75
C THR A 2 -39.95 28.05 -70.58
N ILE A 3 -40.65 28.23 -69.47
CA ILE A 3 -40.12 28.88 -68.27
C ILE A 3 -39.49 27.78 -67.40
N ILE A 4 -38.16 27.80 -67.27
CA ILE A 4 -37.42 26.93 -66.35
C ILE A 4 -37.31 27.66 -65.02
N SER A 5 -38.09 27.24 -64.02
CA SER A 5 -37.93 27.71 -62.64
C SER A 5 -36.72 27.04 -61.99
N MET A 6 -35.68 27.82 -61.70
CA MET A 6 -34.61 27.40 -60.80
C MET A 6 -35.05 27.61 -59.34
N ILE A 7 -35.14 26.54 -58.58
CA ILE A 7 -35.26 26.60 -57.11
C ILE A 7 -33.84 26.51 -56.56
N ALA A 8 -33.34 27.61 -55.99
CA ALA A 8 -32.10 27.61 -55.22
C ALA A 8 -32.39 27.11 -53.79
N VAL A 9 -31.83 25.96 -53.43
CA VAL A 9 -31.88 25.45 -52.06
C VAL A 9 -30.70 26.04 -51.29
N ALA A 10 -30.97 26.99 -50.40
CA ALA A 10 -29.98 27.51 -49.47
C ALA A 10 -29.87 26.54 -48.28
N THR A 11 -28.78 25.78 -48.20
CA THR A 11 -28.43 25.02 -47.00
C THR A 11 -27.76 25.95 -46.00
N VAL A 12 -28.47 26.29 -44.93
CA VAL A 12 -27.86 26.98 -43.78
C VAL A 12 -27.18 25.91 -42.94
N PRO A 13 -25.84 25.91 -42.79
CA PRO A 13 -25.18 24.96 -41.90
C PRO A 13 -25.58 25.29 -40.46
N PHE A 14 -26.27 24.35 -39.82
CA PHE A 14 -26.66 24.45 -38.42
C PHE A 14 -25.44 24.11 -37.56
N TRP A 15 -24.60 25.11 -37.29
CA TRP A 15 -23.47 24.97 -36.38
C TRP A 15 -24.03 24.89 -34.96
N TRP A 16 -24.10 23.68 -34.41
CA TRP A 16 -24.44 23.47 -33.01
C TRP A 16 -23.23 23.87 -32.16
N THR A 17 -23.23 25.09 -31.63
CA THR A 17 -22.26 25.48 -30.60
C THR A 17 -22.68 24.84 -29.29
N ALA A 18 -22.08 23.71 -28.93
CA ALA A 18 -22.22 23.18 -27.58
C ALA A 18 -21.73 24.25 -26.58
N PRO A 19 -22.49 24.56 -25.52
CA PRO A 19 -22.00 25.47 -24.48
C PRO A 19 -20.71 24.88 -23.87
N PRO A 20 -19.71 25.72 -23.53
CA PRO A 20 -18.50 25.23 -22.90
C PRO A 20 -18.85 24.49 -21.61
N PRO A 21 -18.12 23.40 -21.27
CA PRO A 21 -18.35 22.68 -20.03
C PRO A 21 -18.17 23.64 -18.84
N PRO A 22 -18.95 23.47 -17.76
CA PRO A 22 -18.77 24.28 -16.57
C PRO A 22 -17.32 24.15 -16.06
N ALA A 23 -16.75 25.27 -15.62
CA ALA A 23 -15.41 25.29 -15.05
C ALA A 23 -15.31 24.28 -13.88
N PRO A 24 -14.17 23.58 -13.71
CA PRO A 24 -13.99 22.66 -12.60
C PRO A 24 -14.19 23.42 -11.29
N ALA A 25 -15.14 22.95 -10.48
CA ALA A 25 -15.43 23.50 -9.16
C ALA A 25 -14.32 23.11 -8.18
N ASN A 26 -13.16 23.74 -8.29
CA ASN A 26 -12.10 23.66 -7.30
C ASN A 26 -11.75 25.06 -6.81
N ALA A 27 -12.59 25.60 -5.92
CA ALA A 27 -12.07 26.43 -4.86
C ALA A 27 -11.46 25.46 -3.80
N PRO A 28 -10.32 25.78 -3.18
CA PRO A 28 -9.77 24.97 -2.11
C PRO A 28 -10.72 25.10 -0.92
N ASN A 29 -11.67 24.17 -0.80
CA ASN A 29 -12.37 23.99 0.46
C ASN A 29 -11.30 23.67 1.49
N GLY A 30 -11.22 24.53 2.49
CA GLY A 30 -10.27 24.43 3.59
C GLY A 30 -10.26 23.02 4.15
N THR A 31 -9.07 22.59 4.55
CA THR A 31 -8.76 21.31 5.18
C THR A 31 -9.63 21.10 6.41
N ALA A 32 -10.86 20.65 6.20
CA ALA A 32 -11.61 19.97 7.23
C ALA A 32 -10.81 18.70 7.49
N ALA A 33 -10.21 18.61 8.68
CA ALA A 33 -9.65 17.36 9.17
C ALA A 33 -10.72 16.30 8.95
N ALA A 34 -10.44 15.35 8.06
CA ALA A 34 -11.32 14.23 7.82
C ALA A 34 -11.57 13.60 9.19
N ASP A 35 -12.83 13.63 9.60
CA ASP A 35 -13.31 12.99 10.81
C ASP A 35 -12.89 11.51 10.70
N THR A 36 -11.83 11.12 11.42
CA THR A 36 -11.31 9.76 11.42
C THR A 36 -12.32 8.91 12.16
N GLN A 37 -13.40 8.56 11.45
CA GLN A 37 -14.41 7.67 11.95
C GLN A 37 -13.74 6.30 12.08
N SER A 38 -13.28 5.99 13.29
CA SER A 38 -12.58 4.75 13.60
C SER A 38 -13.45 3.59 13.13
N ILE A 39 -12.93 2.80 12.19
CA ILE A 39 -13.60 1.57 11.77
C ILE A 39 -13.79 0.72 13.03
N PRO A 40 -15.00 0.21 13.33
CA PRO A 40 -15.20 -0.61 14.51
C PRO A 40 -14.35 -1.87 14.41
N LEU A 41 -13.48 -2.10 15.39
CA LEU A 41 -12.58 -3.24 15.40
C LEU A 41 -13.37 -4.50 15.68
N THR A 42 -13.09 -5.57 14.92
CA THR A 42 -13.66 -6.88 15.22
C THR A 42 -13.07 -7.35 16.55
N PRO A 43 -13.88 -7.63 17.59
CA PRO A 43 -13.36 -8.15 18.84
C PRO A 43 -12.60 -9.47 18.59
N PRO A 44 -11.46 -9.69 19.27
CA PRO A 44 -10.75 -10.96 19.18
C PRO A 44 -11.70 -12.14 19.46
N ALA A 45 -11.56 -13.22 18.69
CA ALA A 45 -12.35 -14.42 18.91
C ALA A 45 -12.08 -14.98 20.32
N ALA A 46 -13.15 -15.41 21.00
CA ALA A 46 -12.99 -16.08 22.29
C ALA A 46 -12.18 -17.37 22.09
N SER A 47 -11.10 -17.51 22.85
CA SER A 47 -10.23 -18.68 22.81
C SER A 47 -10.06 -19.24 24.22
N PRO A 48 -10.13 -20.57 24.40
CA PRO A 48 -9.90 -21.19 25.70
C PRO A 48 -8.42 -21.15 26.12
N PHE A 49 -7.51 -20.78 25.20
CA PHE A 49 -6.07 -20.78 25.46
C PHE A 49 -5.62 -19.46 26.10
N LEU A 50 -5.07 -19.54 27.32
CA LEU A 50 -4.69 -18.37 28.11
C LEU A 50 -3.65 -17.46 27.42
N ASN A 51 -2.78 -18.03 26.57
CA ASN A 51 -1.75 -17.30 25.84
C ASN A 51 -2.28 -16.41 24.69
N THR A 52 -3.58 -16.47 24.41
CA THR A 52 -4.22 -15.68 23.34
C THR A 52 -5.04 -14.51 23.88
N GLY A 53 -5.20 -14.42 25.20
CA GLY A 53 -5.97 -13.36 25.85
C GLY A 53 -5.15 -12.08 26.06
N PRO A 54 -5.82 -10.94 26.28
CA PRO A 54 -5.16 -9.65 26.49
C PRO A 54 -4.34 -9.56 27.79
N GLN A 55 -4.51 -10.53 28.71
CA GLN A 55 -3.75 -10.63 29.96
C GLN A 55 -2.47 -11.48 29.81
N ALA A 56 -2.20 -12.01 28.61
CA ALA A 56 -0.97 -12.74 28.37
C ALA A 56 0.24 -11.79 28.45
N HIS A 57 1.23 -12.15 29.26
CA HIS A 57 2.50 -11.43 29.38
C HIS A 57 3.61 -12.24 28.74
N TYR A 58 4.47 -11.56 27.97
CA TYR A 58 5.62 -12.18 27.30
C TYR A 58 6.91 -11.76 28.03
N VAL A 59 7.68 -12.74 28.50
CA VAL A 59 8.96 -12.51 29.21
C VAL A 59 10.16 -12.30 28.27
N GLY A 60 9.97 -12.54 26.98
CA GLY A 60 11.02 -12.50 25.96
C GLY A 60 11.90 -13.74 25.97
N SER A 61 12.41 -14.13 24.79
CA SER A 61 13.21 -15.36 24.63
C SER A 61 14.50 -15.37 25.46
N GLN A 62 15.06 -14.19 25.76
CA GLN A 62 16.29 -14.08 26.55
C GLN A 62 16.13 -14.59 27.98
N ALA A 63 14.93 -14.47 28.57
CA ALA A 63 14.65 -14.99 29.91
C ALA A 63 14.73 -16.53 29.98
N CYS A 64 14.56 -17.21 28.84
CA CYS A 64 14.63 -18.67 28.75
C CYS A 64 16.07 -19.18 28.74
N ARG A 65 17.04 -18.36 28.32
CA ARG A 65 18.42 -18.78 28.03
C ARG A 65 19.15 -19.32 29.25
N ASP A 66 18.93 -18.74 30.42
CA ASP A 66 19.65 -19.10 31.64
C ASP A 66 19.44 -20.57 32.06
N CYS A 67 18.28 -21.14 31.71
CA CYS A 67 17.94 -22.53 31.99
C CYS A 67 17.94 -23.43 30.74
N HIS A 68 17.77 -22.85 29.54
CA HIS A 68 17.58 -23.56 28.26
C HIS A 68 18.52 -23.04 27.18
N GLN A 69 19.82 -23.09 27.46
CA GLN A 69 20.83 -22.50 26.59
C GLN A 69 20.88 -23.19 25.22
N ASP A 70 20.94 -24.52 25.18
CA ASP A 70 21.07 -25.29 23.93
C ASP A 70 19.85 -25.11 23.02
N GLU A 71 18.65 -25.06 23.59
CA GLU A 71 17.40 -24.79 22.86
C GLU A 71 17.39 -23.36 22.33
N THR A 72 17.83 -22.38 23.13
CA THR A 72 17.89 -20.98 22.70
C THR A 72 18.91 -20.79 21.58
N ASP A 73 20.10 -21.40 21.71
CA ASP A 73 21.16 -21.33 20.71
C ASP A 73 20.75 -21.98 19.39
N SER A 74 20.16 -23.18 19.44
CA SER A 74 19.67 -23.84 18.22
C SER A 74 18.46 -23.14 17.60
N PHE A 75 17.52 -22.63 18.40
CA PHE A 75 16.36 -21.91 17.89
C PHE A 75 16.76 -20.62 17.18
N THR A 76 17.73 -19.87 17.72
CA THR A 76 18.21 -18.60 17.16
C THR A 76 18.77 -18.74 15.75
N LEU A 77 19.24 -19.94 15.37
CA LEU A 77 19.73 -20.23 14.02
C LEU A 77 18.62 -20.63 13.03
N SER A 78 17.38 -20.79 13.50
CA SER A 78 16.26 -21.26 12.69
C SER A 78 15.57 -20.14 11.92
N GLY A 79 14.96 -20.48 10.78
CA GLY A 79 14.09 -19.55 10.06
C GLY A 79 12.89 -19.07 10.87
N MET A 80 12.46 -19.83 11.90
CA MET A 80 11.37 -19.43 12.79
C MET A 80 11.77 -18.24 13.68
N ALA A 81 12.99 -18.26 14.23
CA ALA A 81 13.53 -17.15 15.04
C ALA A 81 13.66 -15.85 14.23
N HIS A 82 13.80 -15.95 12.91
CA HIS A 82 13.90 -14.82 12.00
C HIS A 82 12.61 -14.54 11.22
N SER A 83 11.50 -15.20 11.57
CA SER A 83 10.23 -15.08 10.82
C SER A 83 9.56 -13.72 10.96
N MET A 84 9.99 -12.88 11.90
CA MET A 84 9.57 -11.49 12.02
C MET A 84 10.73 -10.63 12.53
N ARG A 85 10.93 -9.44 11.93
CA ARG A 85 11.93 -8.45 12.37
C ARG A 85 11.43 -7.02 12.18
N THR A 86 12.06 -6.07 12.85
CA THR A 86 11.92 -4.65 12.50
C THR A 86 12.74 -4.32 11.27
N VAL A 87 12.37 -3.26 10.56
CA VAL A 87 13.15 -2.77 9.42
C VAL A 87 14.56 -2.38 9.86
N ASP A 88 15.56 -2.85 9.12
CA ASP A 88 16.95 -2.43 9.19
C ASP A 88 17.37 -1.91 7.81
N LEU A 89 17.52 -0.59 7.69
CA LEU A 89 17.73 0.07 6.40
C LEU A 89 19.02 -0.34 5.69
N ASP A 90 20.00 -0.83 6.45
CA ASP A 90 21.32 -1.22 5.93
C ASP A 90 21.28 -2.57 5.21
N VAL A 91 20.29 -3.41 5.52
CA VAL A 91 20.12 -4.73 4.92
C VAL A 91 18.96 -4.81 3.92
N GLU A 92 18.00 -3.88 3.98
CA GLU A 92 16.87 -3.88 3.05
C GLU A 92 17.29 -3.59 1.60
N PRO A 93 16.54 -4.09 0.59
CA PRO A 93 16.80 -3.78 -0.81
C PRO A 93 16.91 -2.27 -1.10
N PRO A 94 17.70 -1.87 -2.10
CA PRO A 94 17.80 -0.46 -2.50
C PRO A 94 16.46 0.14 -2.91
N ASP A 95 16.36 1.46 -2.78
CA ASP A 95 15.23 2.23 -3.30
C ASP A 95 15.02 1.94 -4.79
N THR A 96 13.75 1.74 -5.17
CA THR A 96 13.41 1.35 -6.54
C THR A 96 12.00 1.79 -6.90
N THR A 97 11.75 1.91 -8.20
CA THR A 97 10.42 2.13 -8.77
C THR A 97 10.14 0.99 -9.76
N ILE A 98 9.03 0.29 -9.57
CA ILE A 98 8.62 -0.84 -10.39
C ILE A 98 7.28 -0.50 -11.04
N SER A 99 7.24 -0.43 -12.36
CA SER A 99 5.99 -0.25 -13.11
C SER A 99 5.49 -1.61 -13.60
N HIS A 100 4.29 -1.99 -13.17
CA HIS A 100 3.59 -3.17 -13.65
C HIS A 100 2.55 -2.77 -14.71
N GLN A 101 2.94 -2.91 -15.99
CA GLN A 101 2.16 -2.43 -17.14
C GLN A 101 0.78 -3.07 -17.22
N LEU A 102 0.66 -4.38 -16.98
CA LEU A 102 -0.62 -5.09 -17.13
C LEU A 102 -1.70 -4.59 -16.18
N SER A 103 -1.33 -4.16 -14.97
CA SER A 103 -2.27 -3.57 -14.02
C SER A 103 -2.31 -2.04 -14.08
N ASN A 104 -1.48 -1.41 -14.92
CA ASN A 104 -1.21 0.02 -14.90
C ASN A 104 -0.92 0.53 -13.47
N ARG A 105 0.02 -0.14 -12.77
CA ARG A 105 0.42 0.26 -11.42
C ARG A 105 1.90 0.59 -11.37
N GLU A 106 2.26 1.53 -10.52
CA GLU A 106 3.62 1.83 -10.14
C GLU A 106 3.76 1.60 -8.64
N PHE A 107 4.79 0.86 -8.26
CA PHE A 107 5.17 0.64 -6.88
C PHE A 107 6.53 1.29 -6.64
N LYS A 108 6.74 1.84 -5.46
CA LYS A 108 8.00 2.51 -5.13
C LYS A 108 8.42 2.24 -3.70
N THR A 109 9.69 1.90 -3.53
CA THR A 109 10.40 1.86 -2.25
C THR A 109 11.28 3.10 -2.14
N THR A 110 11.17 3.85 -1.04
CA THR A 110 11.98 5.06 -0.78
C THR A 110 12.43 5.10 0.66
N ARG A 111 13.71 5.41 0.89
CA ARG A 111 14.22 5.81 2.21
C ARG A 111 14.11 7.31 2.37
N ARG A 112 13.47 7.77 3.45
CA ARG A 112 13.31 9.18 3.78
C ARG A 112 13.41 9.33 5.30
N ASP A 113 14.25 10.26 5.77
CA ASP A 113 14.39 10.60 7.19
C ASP A 113 14.67 9.40 8.12
N GLY A 114 15.46 8.41 7.65
CA GLY A 114 15.78 7.21 8.42
C GLY A 114 14.64 6.20 8.52
N GLN A 115 13.63 6.30 7.65
CA GLN A 115 12.50 5.37 7.57
C GLN A 115 12.36 4.80 6.15
N LEU A 116 11.74 3.63 6.06
CA LEU A 116 11.44 2.96 4.79
C LEU A 116 9.97 3.21 4.43
N PHE A 117 9.73 3.71 3.23
CA PHE A 117 8.38 3.93 2.71
C PHE A 117 8.11 3.06 1.50
N HIS A 118 6.94 2.42 1.47
CA HIS A 118 6.39 1.79 0.28
C HIS A 118 5.18 2.57 -0.21
N SER A 119 5.10 2.79 -1.51
CA SER A 119 3.96 3.46 -2.13
C SER A 119 3.46 2.73 -3.37
N GLU A 120 2.19 2.94 -3.67
CA GLU A 120 1.51 2.41 -4.84
C GLU A 120 0.73 3.51 -5.54
N LYS A 121 0.76 3.50 -6.88
CA LYS A 121 0.00 4.40 -7.74
C LYS A 121 -0.66 3.65 -8.88
N ILE A 122 -1.80 4.13 -9.33
CA ILE A 122 -2.45 3.72 -10.58
C ILE A 122 -2.04 4.72 -11.67
N THR A 123 -1.50 4.23 -12.79
CA THR A 123 -0.93 5.03 -13.88
C THR A 123 -1.74 4.96 -15.18
N GLY A 124 -2.82 4.17 -15.23
CA GLY A 124 -3.57 3.90 -16.47
C GLY A 124 -4.59 4.96 -16.89
N GLY A 125 -4.78 6.01 -16.09
CA GLY A 125 -5.71 7.10 -16.37
C GLY A 125 -5.05 8.30 -17.04
N SER A 126 -5.85 9.34 -17.34
CA SER A 126 -5.33 10.63 -17.82
C SER A 126 -4.42 11.33 -16.80
N GLN A 127 -4.57 10.99 -15.51
CA GLN A 127 -3.72 11.44 -14.42
C GLN A 127 -3.43 10.28 -13.46
N PRO A 128 -2.17 10.12 -13.00
CA PRO A 128 -1.83 9.12 -11.99
C PRO A 128 -2.55 9.38 -10.65
N TRP A 129 -2.99 8.31 -10.00
CA TRP A 129 -3.64 8.35 -8.69
C TRP A 129 -2.79 7.62 -7.65
N ILE A 130 -2.49 8.27 -6.52
CA ILE A 130 -1.78 7.63 -5.40
C ILE A 130 -2.78 6.77 -4.62
N VAL A 131 -2.51 5.47 -4.54
CA VAL A 131 -3.29 4.53 -3.74
C VAL A 131 -2.91 4.68 -2.26
N GLY A 132 -1.61 4.74 -1.97
CA GLY A 132 -1.08 4.95 -0.63
C GLY A 132 0.44 5.10 -0.62
N GLU A 133 0.95 5.71 0.45
CA GLU A 133 2.37 5.74 0.85
C GLU A 133 2.41 5.43 2.35
N HIS A 134 3.19 4.42 2.74
CA HIS A 134 3.16 3.85 4.09
C HIS A 134 4.57 3.71 4.66
N ASP A 135 4.74 4.15 5.91
CA ASP A 135 5.92 3.86 6.73
C ASP A 135 5.93 2.38 7.11
N ILE A 136 7.05 1.72 6.81
CA ILE A 136 7.24 0.29 7.02
C ILE A 136 8.06 0.08 8.28
N LYS A 137 7.46 -0.64 9.24
CA LYS A 137 8.08 -0.87 10.56
C LYS A 137 8.51 -2.30 10.78
N TYR A 138 7.76 -3.25 10.23
CA TYR A 138 7.96 -4.68 10.46
C TYR A 138 8.06 -5.45 9.15
N ILE A 139 8.73 -6.59 9.23
CA ILE A 139 8.94 -7.51 8.12
C ILE A 139 8.59 -8.91 8.61
N VAL A 140 7.83 -9.64 7.81
CA VAL A 140 7.47 -11.03 8.00
C VAL A 140 8.20 -11.89 6.95
N GLY A 141 8.74 -13.01 7.40
CA GLY A 141 9.56 -13.92 6.61
C GLY A 141 11.02 -13.91 7.03
N SER A 142 11.65 -15.08 6.99
CA SER A 142 13.07 -15.27 7.37
C SER A 142 14.07 -14.64 6.39
N GLY A 143 13.59 -14.00 5.31
CA GLY A 143 14.44 -13.46 4.26
C GLY A 143 15.01 -14.51 3.30
N VAL A 144 14.78 -15.82 3.54
CA VAL A 144 15.31 -16.90 2.68
C VAL A 144 14.62 -16.96 1.31
N HIS A 145 13.29 -16.79 1.29
CA HIS A 145 12.48 -16.88 0.06
C HIS A 145 11.83 -15.54 -0.27
N PHE A 146 11.29 -14.89 0.75
CA PHE A 146 10.64 -13.59 0.62
C PHE A 146 10.77 -12.79 1.92
N SER A 147 10.56 -11.49 1.80
CA SER A 147 10.31 -10.55 2.88
C SER A 147 9.02 -9.81 2.55
N MET A 148 7.98 -10.06 3.34
CA MET A 148 6.71 -9.35 3.30
C MET A 148 6.77 -8.20 4.30
N TYR A 149 6.35 -7.02 3.90
CA TYR A 149 6.47 -5.82 4.71
C TYR A 149 5.14 -5.47 5.35
N LEU A 150 5.17 -4.94 6.57
CA LEU A 150 3.98 -4.51 7.29
C LEU A 150 4.10 -3.03 7.67
N CYS A 151 2.97 -2.34 7.51
CA CYS A 151 2.76 -0.98 7.99
C CYS A 151 1.69 -0.99 9.09
N GLU A 152 1.60 0.10 9.84
CA GLU A 152 0.56 0.30 10.84
C GLU A 152 -0.45 1.33 10.34
N ILE A 153 -1.73 0.96 10.31
CA ILE A 153 -2.84 1.82 9.91
C ILE A 153 -3.92 1.68 10.98
N ASP A 154 -4.29 2.79 11.63
CA ASP A 154 -5.32 2.82 12.67
C ASP A 154 -5.15 1.78 13.80
N GLY A 155 -3.89 1.48 14.15
CA GLY A 155 -3.54 0.49 15.17
C GLY A 155 -3.53 -0.97 14.68
N PHE A 156 -3.66 -1.20 13.37
CA PHE A 156 -3.58 -2.52 12.74
C PHE A 156 -2.31 -2.70 11.95
N LEU A 157 -1.73 -3.90 12.03
CA LEU A 157 -0.71 -4.32 11.09
C LEU A 157 -1.38 -4.71 9.77
N VAL A 158 -0.99 -4.04 8.70
CA VAL A 158 -1.49 -4.26 7.34
C VAL A 158 -0.32 -4.56 6.41
N GLU A 159 -0.52 -5.52 5.50
CA GLU A 159 0.47 -5.85 4.48
C GLU A 159 0.72 -4.65 3.57
N SER A 160 2.00 -4.37 3.31
CA SER A 160 2.43 -3.33 2.39
C SER A 160 2.09 -3.71 0.93
N PRO A 161 1.94 -2.73 0.01
CA PRO A 161 1.69 -3.00 -1.40
C PRO A 161 2.86 -3.72 -2.11
N LEU A 162 4.03 -3.78 -1.47
CA LEU A 162 5.24 -4.45 -1.95
C LEU A 162 5.66 -5.59 -1.03
N THR A 163 5.99 -6.72 -1.65
CA THR A 163 6.67 -7.88 -1.05
C THR A 163 7.90 -8.20 -1.90
N TRP A 164 9.03 -8.43 -1.25
CA TRP A 164 10.28 -8.75 -1.91
C TRP A 164 10.48 -10.26 -1.97
N TYR A 165 10.73 -10.80 -3.15
CA TYR A 165 11.14 -12.20 -3.32
C TYR A 165 12.62 -12.24 -3.64
N VAL A 166 13.36 -13.12 -2.95
CA VAL A 166 14.72 -13.44 -3.37
C VAL A 166 14.60 -14.10 -4.74
N ALA A 167 15.33 -13.57 -5.73
CA ALA A 167 15.32 -14.14 -7.07
C ALA A 167 15.56 -15.66 -7.00
N LYS A 168 14.88 -16.42 -7.84
CA LYS A 168 15.17 -17.86 -7.98
C LYS A 168 16.67 -17.98 -8.37
N PRO A 169 17.47 -18.80 -7.67
CA PRO A 169 18.84 -19.05 -8.07
C PRO A 169 18.92 -19.59 -9.51
#